data_AF-A0A536BC86-F1
#
_entry.id   AF-A0A536BC86-F1
#
_cell.length_a   1.000
_cell.length_b   1.000
_cell.length_c   1.000
_cell.angle_alpha   90.00
_cell.angle_beta   90.00
_cell.angle_gamma   90.00
#
_symmetry.space_group_name_H-M   'P 1'
#
loop_
_entity.id
_entity.type
_entity.pdbx_description
1 polymer ?
#
loop_
_entity_poly.entity_id
_entity_poly.type
_entity_poly.pdbx_seq_one_letter_code
_entity_poly.pdbx_strand_id
1 'polypeptide(L)'
;MSVIVLLLALPFSKLAHLLIRPLQLGVEVVRAPGVPRVSCAGCGAALAPAAQRDAVEGLLEARGFRFAGYQRRCPACRRRQVAAAQAELLGAQFQPRPAGTRASGETA
;
A
#
# COMPACT_ATOMS: atom_id res chain seq x y z
N MET A 1 25.44 -8.08 35.91
CA MET A 1 24.72 -6.82 35.68
C MET A 1 25.27 -6.07 34.45
N SER A 2 25.52 -6.75 33.33
CA SER A 2 26.15 -6.14 32.14
C SER A 2 25.29 -6.31 30.88
N VAL A 3 24.67 -7.48 30.70
CA VAL A 3 23.76 -7.75 29.57
C VAL A 3 22.47 -6.94 29.67
N ILE A 4 21.87 -6.84 30.87
CA ILE A 4 20.62 -6.09 31.09
C ILE A 4 20.83 -4.58 30.80
N VAL A 5 21.98 -4.03 31.19
CA VAL A 5 22.34 -2.63 30.91
C VAL A 5 22.57 -2.41 29.42
N LEU A 6 23.20 -3.35 28.71
CA LEU A 6 23.38 -3.30 27.26
C LEU A 6 22.04 -3.31 26.51
N LEU A 7 21.08 -4.13 26.95
CA LEU A 7 19.74 -4.21 26.36
C LEU A 7 18.87 -2.98 26.65
N LEU A 8 19.10 -2.29 27.78
CA LEU A 8 18.48 -0.98 28.08
C LEU A 8 19.14 0.16 27.29
N ALA A 9 20.46 0.11 27.08
CA ALA A 9 21.24 1.15 26.42
C ALA A 9 21.11 1.13 24.89
N LEU A 10 20.91 -0.06 24.30
CA LEU A 10 20.52 -0.20 22.91
C LEU A 10 19.00 -0.14 22.82
N PRO A 11 18.39 0.98 22.38
CA PRO A 11 16.97 0.96 22.10
C PRO A 11 16.78 -0.03 20.96
N PHE A 12 16.21 -1.21 21.25
CA PHE A 12 15.83 -2.22 20.25
C PHE A 12 15.12 -1.57 19.04
N SER A 13 14.38 -0.50 19.30
CA SER A 13 13.77 0.38 18.31
C SER A 13 14.75 0.91 17.24
N LYS A 14 15.96 1.37 17.60
CA LYS A 14 16.92 1.94 16.64
C LYS A 14 17.57 0.89 15.73
N LEU A 15 17.86 -0.30 16.28
CA LEU A 15 18.37 -1.42 15.47
C LEU A 15 17.30 -1.95 14.51
N ALA A 16 16.05 -2.06 14.97
CA ALA A 16 14.93 -2.43 14.11
C ALA A 16 14.71 -1.42 12.98
N HIS A 17 14.76 -0.11 13.26
CA HIS A 17 14.65 0.93 12.23
C HIS A 17 15.78 0.87 11.18
N LEU A 18 16.99 0.48 11.60
CA LEU A 18 18.12 0.30 10.70
C LEU A 18 17.90 -0.87 9.71
N LEU A 19 17.17 -1.91 10.13
CA LEU A 19 16.83 -3.08 9.32
C LEU A 19 15.57 -2.88 8.48
N ILE A 20 14.62 -2.05 8.92
CA ILE A 20 13.38 -1.78 8.17
C ILE A 20 13.67 -1.01 6.87
N ARG A 21 14.60 -0.06 6.89
CA ARG A 21 14.96 0.75 5.72
C ARG A 21 15.54 -0.06 4.53
N PRO A 22 16.48 -1.00 4.71
CA PRO A 22 16.94 -1.88 3.63
C PRO A 22 15.86 -2.85 3.15
N LEU A 23 14.92 -3.24 4.02
CA LEU A 23 13.80 -4.08 3.61
C LEU A 23 12.89 -3.36 2.59
N GLN A 24 12.75 -2.04 2.69
CA GLN A 24 12.03 -1.23 1.70
C GLN A 24 12.71 -1.22 0.33
N LEU A 25 14.05 -1.16 0.31
CA LEU A 25 14.84 -1.26 -0.93
C LEU A 25 14.75 -2.67 -1.54
N GLY A 26 14.78 -3.72 -0.70
CA GLY A 26 14.62 -5.10 -1.15
C GLY A 26 13.27 -5.37 -1.82
N VAL A 27 12.20 -4.71 -1.38
CA VAL A 27 10.87 -4.82 -2.01
C VAL A 27 10.86 -4.26 -3.44
N GLU A 28 11.67 -3.25 -3.74
CA GLU A 28 11.79 -2.72 -5.10
C GLU A 28 12.51 -3.69 -6.02
N VAL A 29 13.53 -4.41 -5.51
CA VAL A 29 14.26 -5.45 -6.25
C VAL A 29 13.40 -6.70 -6.50
N VAL A 30 12.56 -7.09 -5.54
CA VAL A 30 11.66 -8.26 -5.66
C VAL A 30 10.46 -8.01 -6.59
N ARG A 31 10.20 -6.76 -7.00
CA ARG A 31 9.19 -6.47 -8.03
C ARG A 31 9.71 -6.91 -9.39
N ALA A 32 9.58 -8.21 -9.67
CA ALA A 32 9.96 -8.78 -10.96
C ALA A 32 9.23 -8.05 -12.11
N PRO A 33 9.97 -7.55 -13.12
CA PRO A 33 9.37 -7.03 -14.33
C PRO A 33 8.59 -8.13 -15.05
N GLY A 34 7.46 -7.78 -15.66
CA GLY A 34 6.63 -8.72 -16.43
C GLY A 34 5.54 -9.48 -15.65
N VAL A 35 5.44 -9.33 -14.32
CA VAL A 35 4.34 -9.93 -13.56
C VAL A 35 3.02 -9.18 -13.87
N PRO A 36 1.92 -9.86 -14.23
CA PRO A 36 0.65 -9.21 -14.53
C PRO A 36 0.15 -8.43 -13.32
N ARG A 37 -0.09 -7.14 -13.53
CA ARG A 37 -0.59 -6.20 -12.52
C ARG A 37 -2.00 -5.78 -12.86
N VAL A 38 -2.82 -5.63 -11.82
CA VAL A 38 -4.17 -5.12 -12.00
C VAL A 38 -4.14 -3.60 -11.99
N SER A 39 -4.94 -2.96 -12.84
CA SER A 39 -5.09 -1.51 -12.84
C SER A 39 -6.10 -1.04 -11.79
N CYS A 40 -5.87 0.14 -11.24
CA CYS A 40 -6.81 0.81 -10.33
C CYS A 40 -8.07 1.21 -11.09
N ALA A 41 -9.26 0.81 -10.60
CA ALA A 41 -10.54 1.17 -11.21
C ALA A 41 -10.85 2.68 -11.18
N GLY A 42 -10.14 3.47 -10.38
CA GLY A 42 -10.36 4.92 -10.27
C GLY A 42 -9.39 5.79 -11.08
N CYS A 43 -8.12 5.40 -11.18
CA CYS A 43 -7.08 6.24 -11.82
C CYS A 43 -6.16 5.48 -12.77
N GLY A 44 -6.43 4.20 -13.03
CA GLY A 44 -5.62 3.36 -13.93
C GLY A 44 -4.25 2.95 -13.41
N ALA A 45 -3.77 3.51 -12.29
CA ALA A 45 -2.45 3.21 -11.73
C ALA A 45 -2.25 1.71 -11.49
N ALA A 46 -1.04 1.21 -11.78
CA ALA A 46 -0.68 -0.18 -11.55
C ALA A 46 -0.73 -0.49 -10.04
N LEU A 47 -1.55 -1.48 -9.67
CA LEU A 47 -1.64 -1.99 -8.31
C LEU A 47 -0.60 -3.10 -8.09
N ALA A 48 -0.68 -3.75 -6.92
CA ALA A 48 0.05 -4.97 -6.64
C ALA A 48 -0.20 -6.05 -7.71
N PRO A 49 0.73 -7.01 -7.89
CA PRO A 49 0.55 -8.17 -8.75
C PRO A 49 -0.81 -8.84 -8.55
N ALA A 50 -1.43 -9.33 -9.63
CA ALA A 50 -2.70 -10.03 -9.57
C ALA A 50 -2.65 -11.22 -8.58
N ALA A 51 -1.61 -12.05 -8.69
CA ALA A 51 -1.39 -13.19 -7.80
C ALA A 51 -1.33 -12.80 -6.31
N GLN A 52 -0.72 -11.66 -5.95
CA GLN A 52 -0.67 -11.20 -4.57
C GLN A 52 -2.07 -10.79 -4.08
N ARG A 53 -2.85 -10.12 -4.93
CA ARG A 53 -4.21 -9.71 -4.58
C ARG A 53 -5.11 -10.92 -4.38
N ASP A 54 -5.08 -11.86 -5.31
CA ASP A 54 -5.92 -13.06 -5.28
C ASP A 54 -5.60 -13.93 -4.06
N ALA A 55 -4.31 -14.05 -3.71
CA ALA A 55 -3.89 -14.75 -2.50
C ALA A 55 -4.43 -14.10 -1.21
N VAL A 56 -4.35 -12.77 -1.10
CA VAL A 56 -4.87 -12.04 0.06
C VAL A 56 -6.40 -12.15 0.12
N GLU A 57 -7.09 -12.02 -1.01
CA GLU A 57 -8.54 -12.16 -1.08
C GLU A 57 -8.99 -13.56 -0.65
N GLY A 58 -8.34 -14.61 -1.16
CA GLY A 58 -8.61 -15.99 -0.74
C GLY A 58 -8.36 -16.25 0.75
N LEU A 59 -7.29 -15.69 1.33
CA LEU A 59 -7.01 -15.81 2.78
C LEU A 59 -8.08 -15.13 3.63
N LEU A 60 -8.56 -13.95 3.21
CA LEU A 60 -9.59 -13.21 3.92
C LEU A 60 -10.95 -13.93 3.82
N GLU A 61 -11.29 -14.43 2.63
CA GLU A 61 -12.50 -15.21 2.41
C GLU A 61 -12.52 -16.50 3.24
N ALA A 62 -11.38 -17.20 3.33
CA ALA A 62 -11.23 -18.38 4.18
C ALA A 62 -11.44 -18.09 5.67
N ARG A 63 -11.34 -16.82 6.09
CA ARG A 63 -11.65 -16.36 7.46
C ARG A 63 -13.02 -15.71 7.59
N GLY A 64 -13.86 -15.83 6.56
CA GLY A 64 -15.23 -15.30 6.55
C GLY A 64 -15.32 -13.82 6.19
N PHE A 65 -14.21 -13.17 5.84
CA PHE A 65 -14.21 -11.76 5.44
C PHE A 65 -14.36 -11.64 3.93
N ARG A 66 -15.51 -11.13 3.47
CA ARG A 66 -15.77 -10.86 2.05
C ARG A 66 -15.67 -9.37 1.77
N PHE A 67 -14.60 -8.96 1.09
CA PHE A 67 -14.37 -7.55 0.75
C PHE A 67 -14.62 -7.32 -0.75
N ALA A 68 -15.89 -7.26 -1.15
CA ALA A 68 -16.37 -7.16 -2.54
C ALA A 68 -15.66 -6.05 -3.36
N GLY A 69 -14.50 -6.37 -3.94
CA GLY A 69 -13.73 -5.44 -4.76
C GLY A 69 -13.01 -4.32 -3.99
N TYR A 70 -12.86 -4.39 -2.65
CA TYR A 70 -12.17 -3.37 -1.84
C TYR A 70 -10.73 -3.11 -2.32
N GLN A 71 -10.09 -4.14 -2.86
CA GLN A 71 -8.71 -4.09 -3.36
C GLN A 71 -8.56 -3.55 -4.79
N ARG A 72 -9.67 -3.18 -5.48
CA ARG A 72 -9.65 -2.68 -6.86
C ARG A 72 -9.27 -1.20 -7.00
N ARG A 73 -9.18 -0.46 -5.89
CA ARG A 73 -8.81 0.97 -5.86
C ARG A 73 -7.52 1.19 -5.07
N CYS A 74 -6.66 2.07 -5.58
CA CYS A 74 -5.44 2.45 -4.88
C CYS A 74 -5.75 3.27 -3.61
N PRO A 75 -4.81 3.36 -2.64
CA PRO A 75 -5.01 4.11 -1.40
C PRO A 75 -5.42 5.58 -1.63
N ALA A 76 -4.87 6.24 -2.66
CA ALA A 76 -5.22 7.61 -2.99
C ALA A 76 -6.68 7.74 -3.48
N CYS A 77 -7.13 6.88 -4.40
CA CYS A 77 -8.51 6.86 -4.86
C CYS A 77 -9.50 6.52 -3.75
N ARG A 78 -9.13 5.61 -2.83
CA ARG A 78 -9.98 5.31 -1.66
C ARG A 78 -10.11 6.50 -0.72
N ARG A 79 -9.02 7.20 -0.41
CA ARG A 79 -9.06 8.43 0.41
C ARG A 79 -9.96 9.50 -0.22
N ARG A 80 -9.92 9.66 -1.55
CA ARG A 80 -10.82 10.57 -2.27
C ARG A 80 -12.28 10.15 -2.20
N GLN A 81 -12.57 8.86 -2.29
CA GLN A 81 -13.94 8.35 -2.18
C GLN A 81 -14.53 8.64 -0.79
N VAL A 82 -13.74 8.42 0.27
CA VAL A 82 -14.15 8.74 1.64
C VAL A 82 -14.35 10.25 1.80
N ALA A 83 -13.40 11.06 1.33
CA ALA A 83 -13.50 12.52 1.40
C ALA A 83 -14.71 13.07 0.62
N ALA A 84 -15.02 12.50 -0.55
CA ALA A 84 -16.19 12.87 -1.34
C ALA A 84 -17.49 12.54 -0.60
N ALA A 85 -17.62 11.33 -0.04
CA ALA A 85 -18.78 10.94 0.76
C ALA A 85 -18.95 11.81 2.01
N GLN A 86 -17.84 12.16 2.69
CA GLN A 86 -17.87 13.06 3.83
C GLN A 86 -18.29 14.49 3.45
N ALA A 87 -17.83 14.99 2.31
CA ALA A 87 -18.20 16.32 1.84
C ALA A 87 -19.69 16.39 1.46
N GLU A 88 -20.22 15.35 0.83
CA GLU A 88 -21.66 15.21 0.55
C GLU A 88 -22.51 15.29 1.83
N LEU A 89 -22.10 14.55 2.88
CA LEU A 89 -22.78 14.58 4.18
C LEU A 89 -22.75 15.97 4.85
N LEU A 90 -21.70 16.75 4.60
CA LEU A 90 -21.52 18.09 5.17
C LEU A 90 -22.07 19.21 4.28
N GLY A 91 -22.67 18.89 3.12
CA GLY A 91 -23.08 19.88 2.13
C GLY A 91 -21.92 20.69 1.55
N ALA A 92 -20.70 20.18 1.65
CA ALA A 92 -19.49 20.82 1.14
C ALA A 92 -19.10 20.24 -0.23
N GLN A 93 -18.49 21.06 -1.09
CA GLN A 93 -17.94 20.59 -2.36
C GLN A 93 -16.49 20.10 -2.18
N PHE A 94 -16.26 18.80 -2.36
CA PHE A 94 -14.91 18.25 -2.42
C PHE A 94 -14.33 18.39 -3.82
N GLN A 95 -13.26 19.18 -3.98
CA GLN A 95 -12.48 19.26 -5.21
C GLN A 95 -11.18 18.46 -5.08
N PRO A 96 -11.13 17.21 -5.55
CA PRO A 96 -9.90 16.43 -5.52
C PRO A 96 -8.89 17.00 -6.52
N ARG A 97 -7.66 17.26 -6.05
CA ARG A 97 -6.53 17.45 -6.98
C ARG A 97 -6.29 16.12 -7.71
N PRO A 98 -6.32 16.08 -9.06
CA PRO A 98 -6.05 14.86 -9.81
C PRO A 98 -4.65 14.34 -9.46
N ALA A 99 -4.52 13.01 -9.40
CA ALA A 99 -3.21 12.41 -9.14
C ALA A 99 -2.42 12.65 -10.42
N GLY A 100 -1.30 13.35 -10.35
CA GLY A 100 -0.38 13.44 -11.47
C GLY A 100 -0.08 12.01 -11.93
N THR A 101 -0.30 11.75 -13.22
CA THR A 101 0.11 10.52 -13.88
C THR A 101 1.61 10.40 -13.68
N ARG A 102 2.06 9.56 -12.74
CA ARG A 102 3.44 9.10 -12.75
C ARG A 102 3.56 8.19 -13.96
N ALA A 103 3.99 8.78 -15.07
CA ALA A 103 4.37 8.05 -16.26
C ALA A 103 5.35 6.96 -15.82
N SER A 104 4.98 5.70 -16.09
CA SER A 104 5.91 4.60 -15.99
C SER A 104 6.81 4.74 -17.21
N GLY A 105 8.01 5.28 -17.00
CA GLY A 105 9.01 5.43 -18.04
C GLY A 105 10.37 5.58 -17.38
N GLU A 106 11.09 4.48 -17.26
CA GLU A 106 12.48 4.43 -17.75
C GLU A 106 12.86 2.98 -17.99
N THR A 107 12.74 2.59 -19.25
CA THR A 107 13.55 1.58 -19.90
C THR A 107 15.00 2.09 -19.97
N ALA A 108 15.92 1.36 -19.35
CA ALA A 108 17.32 1.23 -19.78
C ALA A 108 17.85 -0.11 -19.25
#